data_AF-A0A662KQY2-F1
#
_entry.id   AF-A0A662KQY2-F1
#
_cell.length_a   1.000
_cell.length_b   1.000
_cell.length_c   1.000
_cell.angle_alpha   90.00
_cell.angle_beta   90.00
_cell.angle_gamma   90.00
#
_symmetry.space_group_name_H-M   'P 1'
#
loop_
_entity.id
_entity.type
_entity.pdbx_description
1 polymer ?
#
loop_
_entity_poly.entity_id
_entity_poly.type
_entity_poly.pdbx_seq_one_letter_code
_entity_poly.pdbx_strand_id
1 'polypeptide(L)'
;MPRKLSDFRLASRAEIEHALKPPKGSSAYSTGAGIFTGAPGGFHRSVIFKVMHETFGPPNGDAGEKSTWEWIIFTPAGLLSVYDYKGSWSIGYRGANIKPSKELIAEASALRDALIEEARKVHISKKQIKKSKVGGAILNPYALYCLTTEDLMNQANKIAEEIKSLQKEKDIHKFFEAISKSRIVASLYRAAFMTTFLSLEGFINLVYTLFLKDRYRNDIFEKRLRNEMLPIKILEMDVYCHSFDHPPLKEQDELFAALQHFINIRNLFLHANISDAMEAHLVKLDGYLVVTRSEVEEKYGITSDMRNLTNAHIIRANKLVRKLVVKVLQAMAEEVRYPFAIVHSHMWVEYVRKKPNSIYFPLRGKDYVPDSMIESILNESTELDKDYFDIGEEEFKPMFSKIL
;
A
#
# COMPACT_ATOMS: atom_id res chain seq x y z
N MET A 1 46.47 13.63 11.54
CA MET A 1 45.74 12.92 12.60
C MET A 1 44.33 12.63 12.11
N PRO A 2 43.73 11.47 12.44
CA PRO A 2 42.33 11.21 12.11
C PRO A 2 41.44 12.28 12.77
N ARG A 3 40.49 12.84 12.02
CA ARG A 3 39.52 13.81 12.54
C ARG A 3 38.56 13.11 13.49
N LYS A 4 38.20 13.77 14.58
CA LYS A 4 37.14 13.34 15.49
C LYS A 4 35.80 13.82 14.96
N LEU A 5 34.72 13.17 15.41
CA LEU A 5 33.37 13.56 15.00
C LEU A 5 33.03 14.99 15.46
N SER A 6 33.55 15.41 16.61
CA SER A 6 33.45 16.77 17.13
C SER A 6 34.10 17.84 16.26
N ASP A 7 34.97 17.46 15.31
CA ASP A 7 35.64 18.39 14.40
C ASP A 7 34.75 18.78 13.21
N PHE A 8 33.52 18.25 13.16
CA PHE A 8 32.49 18.60 12.19
C PHE A 8 31.43 19.49 12.86
N ARG A 9 30.69 20.26 12.07
CA ARG A 9 29.56 21.05 12.57
C ARG A 9 28.33 20.85 11.71
N LEU A 10 27.17 21.06 12.32
CA LEU A 10 25.92 21.17 11.59
C LEU A 10 25.96 22.37 10.64
N ALA A 11 25.42 22.17 9.45
CA ALA A 11 25.09 23.27 8.55
C ALA A 11 23.94 24.09 9.14
N SER A 12 24.05 25.41 9.05
CA SER A 12 22.96 26.33 9.36
C SER A 12 21.86 26.25 8.30
N ARG A 13 20.65 26.67 8.66
CA ARG A 13 19.52 26.70 7.73
C ARG A 13 19.80 27.55 6.49
N ALA A 14 20.47 28.69 6.67
CA ALA A 14 20.88 29.56 5.56
C ALA A 14 21.86 28.87 4.59
N GLU A 15 22.81 28.08 5.11
CA GLU A 15 23.74 27.30 4.29
C GLU A 15 23.02 26.19 3.51
N ILE A 16 22.07 25.50 4.14
CA ILE A 16 21.25 24.47 3.51
C ILE A 16 20.39 25.07 2.40
N GLU A 17 19.66 26.15 2.69
CA GLU A 17 18.80 26.84 1.72
C GLU A 17 19.63 27.39 0.55
N HIS A 18 20.80 27.97 0.82
CA HIS A 18 21.71 28.44 -0.22
C HIS A 18 22.18 27.31 -1.14
N ALA A 19 22.59 26.18 -0.58
CA ALA A 19 23.06 25.02 -1.36
C ALA A 19 21.95 24.36 -2.20
N LEU A 20 20.69 24.48 -1.75
CA LEU A 20 19.53 23.91 -2.43
C LEU A 20 18.87 24.84 -3.45
N LYS A 21 19.34 26.08 -3.59
CA LYS A 21 18.78 27.02 -4.58
C LYS A 21 18.87 26.42 -6.00
N PRO A 22 17.75 26.33 -6.74
CA PRO A 22 17.77 25.90 -8.12
C PRO A 22 18.71 26.79 -8.94
N PRO A 23 19.45 26.22 -9.91
CA PRO A 23 20.15 27.03 -10.91
C PRO A 23 19.14 27.89 -11.67
N LYS A 24 19.45 29.16 -11.91
CA LYS A 24 18.59 30.06 -12.70
C LYS A 24 18.29 29.43 -14.06
N GLY A 25 17.00 29.36 -14.43
CA GLY A 25 16.54 28.85 -15.72
C GLY A 25 16.42 27.33 -15.82
N SER A 26 16.61 26.57 -14.73
CA SER A 26 16.45 25.12 -14.73
C SER A 26 15.05 24.71 -14.28
N SER A 27 14.35 23.92 -15.11
CA SER A 27 13.05 23.32 -14.78
C SER A 27 13.17 22.00 -13.99
N ALA A 28 14.36 21.41 -13.95
CA ALA A 28 14.64 20.16 -13.23
C ALA A 28 16.10 20.13 -12.74
N TYR A 29 16.30 19.85 -11.45
CA TYR A 29 17.62 19.73 -10.84
C TYR A 29 17.62 18.61 -9.78
N SER A 30 18.78 18.01 -9.54
CA SER A 30 18.98 17.03 -8.46
C SER A 30 19.60 17.72 -7.25
N THR A 31 19.13 17.39 -6.04
CA THR A 31 19.55 18.04 -4.79
C THR A 31 20.55 17.24 -3.97
N GLY A 32 20.99 16.08 -4.48
CA GLY A 32 22.00 15.25 -3.84
C GLY A 32 22.15 13.88 -4.51
N ALA A 33 23.23 13.17 -4.16
CA ALA A 33 23.40 11.75 -4.42
C ALA A 33 24.22 11.08 -3.30
N GLY A 34 24.11 9.76 -3.19
CA GLY A 34 24.86 8.98 -2.21
C GLY A 34 26.34 8.86 -2.60
N ILE A 35 27.24 9.06 -1.63
CA ILE A 35 28.68 8.81 -1.77
C ILE A 35 28.99 7.43 -1.19
N PHE A 36 28.56 7.18 0.05
CA PHE A 36 28.64 5.88 0.69
C PHE A 36 27.23 5.39 1.02
N THR A 37 26.83 4.25 0.46
CA THR A 37 25.47 3.70 0.64
C THR A 37 25.52 2.32 1.28
N GLY A 38 24.48 1.98 2.07
CA GLY A 38 24.27 0.61 2.55
C GLY A 38 25.13 0.19 3.76
N ALA A 39 25.14 0.98 4.83
CA ALA A 39 25.86 0.73 6.09
C ALA A 39 27.38 0.75 5.94
N PRO A 40 27.97 1.93 5.66
CA PRO A 40 29.41 2.09 5.73
C PRO A 40 29.93 1.58 7.09
N GLY A 41 30.81 0.58 7.10
CA GLY A 41 31.35 0.00 8.34
C GLY A 41 30.44 -0.97 9.11
N GLY A 42 29.28 -1.37 8.56
CA GLY A 42 28.49 -2.50 9.09
C GLY A 42 27.64 -2.21 10.34
N PHE A 43 27.54 -0.97 10.78
CA PHE A 43 26.70 -0.60 11.92
C PHE A 43 25.22 -0.43 11.55
N HIS A 44 24.34 -0.84 12.46
CA HIS A 44 22.90 -0.60 12.33
C HIS A 44 22.61 0.90 12.44
N ARG A 45 21.68 1.41 11.63
CA ARG A 45 21.31 2.84 11.58
C ARG A 45 20.96 3.46 12.93
N SER A 46 20.39 2.68 13.87
CA SER A 46 20.06 3.17 15.22
C SER A 46 21.30 3.50 16.07
N VAL A 47 22.42 2.82 15.84
CA VAL A 47 23.70 3.13 16.50
C VAL A 47 24.20 4.48 16.00
N ILE A 48 24.17 4.68 14.68
CA ILE A 48 24.58 5.94 14.05
C ILE A 48 23.67 7.08 14.47
N PHE A 49 22.35 6.86 14.47
CA PHE A 49 21.40 7.85 14.98
C PHE A 49 21.76 8.29 16.40
N LYS A 50 22.06 7.33 17.29
CA LYS A 50 22.45 7.64 18.67
C LYS A 50 23.74 8.47 18.72
N VAL A 51 24.79 8.04 18.00
CA VAL A 51 26.07 8.76 17.94
C VAL A 51 25.88 10.19 17.43
N MET A 52 25.13 10.37 16.33
CA MET A 52 24.84 11.68 15.75
C MET A 52 24.04 12.54 16.72
N HIS A 53 23.02 11.98 17.35
CA HIS A 53 22.17 12.69 18.29
C HIS A 53 22.90 13.10 19.56
N GLU A 54 23.77 12.24 20.11
CA GLU A 54 24.59 12.57 21.29
C GLU A 54 25.66 13.61 20.97
N THR A 55 26.17 13.64 19.73
CA THR A 55 27.23 14.58 19.32
C THR A 55 26.70 15.93 18.88
N PHE A 56 25.62 15.95 18.08
CA PHE A 56 25.13 17.14 17.40
C PHE A 56 23.73 17.57 17.85
N GLY A 57 23.03 16.76 18.65
CA GLY A 57 21.63 16.98 18.98
C GLY A 57 20.68 16.55 17.84
N PRO A 58 19.44 17.09 17.80
CA PRO A 58 18.42 16.65 16.85
C PRO A 58 18.82 16.89 15.38
N PRO A 59 18.24 16.13 14.42
CA PRO A 59 18.45 16.34 12.99
C PRO A 59 18.16 17.79 12.54
N ASN A 60 19.01 18.34 11.68
CA ASN A 60 18.86 19.69 11.08
C ASN A 60 18.47 19.67 9.59
N GLY A 61 18.27 18.49 9.01
CA GLY A 61 17.79 18.32 7.64
C GLY A 61 16.34 17.83 7.58
N ASP A 62 15.63 18.20 6.51
CA ASP A 62 14.31 17.66 6.21
C ASP A 62 14.46 16.25 5.63
N ALA A 63 14.22 15.24 6.46
CA ALA A 63 14.20 13.85 6.03
C ALA A 63 13.23 13.68 4.85
N GLY A 64 13.77 13.32 3.68
CA GLY A 64 12.98 13.08 2.47
C GLY A 64 12.06 11.86 2.60
N GLU A 65 11.24 11.60 1.59
CA GLU A 65 10.22 10.52 1.59
C GLU A 65 10.73 9.12 1.99
N LYS A 66 12.03 8.87 1.84
CA LYS A 66 12.65 7.54 2.01
C LYS A 66 13.57 7.45 3.24
N SER A 67 13.68 8.52 4.01
CA SER A 67 14.51 8.63 5.20
C SER A 67 13.65 9.04 6.39
N THR A 68 14.00 8.57 7.59
CA THR A 68 13.34 8.95 8.84
C THR A 68 14.09 10.06 9.58
N TRP A 69 15.38 10.23 9.31
CA TRP A 69 16.21 11.31 9.84
C TRP A 69 17.32 11.70 8.86
N GLU A 70 17.77 12.96 8.93
CA GLU A 70 18.85 13.49 8.11
C GLU A 70 19.61 14.58 8.88
N TRP A 71 20.93 14.42 9.05
CA TRP A 71 21.82 15.50 9.50
C TRP A 71 22.60 16.03 8.30
N ILE A 72 22.61 17.36 8.15
CA ILE A 72 23.39 18.05 7.14
C ILE A 72 24.62 18.66 7.81
N ILE A 73 25.79 18.14 7.43
CA ILE A 73 27.11 18.48 7.97
C ILE A 73 27.80 19.45 7.03
N PHE A 74 28.27 20.56 7.59
CA PHE A 74 29.08 21.52 6.85
C PHE A 74 30.54 21.05 6.79
N THR A 75 31.13 21.10 5.60
CA THR A 75 32.57 20.86 5.38
C THR A 75 33.14 21.95 4.47
N PRO A 76 34.47 22.17 4.48
CA PRO A 76 35.11 23.09 3.54
C PRO A 76 34.87 22.75 2.06
N ALA A 77 34.64 21.47 1.74
CA ALA A 77 34.39 21.00 0.38
C ALA A 77 32.91 21.07 -0.03
N GLY A 78 32.00 21.37 0.89
CA GLY A 78 30.56 21.42 0.65
C GLY A 78 29.72 20.79 1.77
N LEU A 79 28.44 20.57 1.50
CA LEU A 79 27.52 19.97 2.46
C LEU A 79 27.43 18.46 2.26
N LEU A 80 27.61 17.72 3.35
CA LEU A 80 27.36 16.29 3.42
C LEU A 80 26.05 16.02 4.15
N SER A 81 25.39 14.94 3.78
CA SER A 81 24.18 14.46 4.43
C SER A 81 24.44 13.08 5.02
N VAL A 82 24.09 12.89 6.28
CA VAL A 82 24.07 11.59 6.95
C VAL A 82 22.62 11.24 7.24
N TYR A 83 22.12 10.16 6.64
CA TYR A 83 20.70 9.81 6.65
C TYR A 83 20.50 8.30 6.71
N ASP A 84 19.33 7.86 7.17
CA ASP A 84 18.91 6.48 6.98
C ASP A 84 18.22 6.26 5.65
N TYR A 85 18.47 5.10 5.03
CA TYR A 85 17.86 4.74 3.76
C TYR A 85 17.75 3.22 3.63
N LYS A 86 16.58 2.73 3.19
CA LYS A 86 16.31 1.30 2.95
C LYS A 86 16.74 0.36 4.12
N GLY A 87 16.49 0.78 5.36
CA GLY A 87 16.83 -0.02 6.54
C GLY A 87 18.31 0.05 6.95
N SER A 88 19.09 0.91 6.30
CA SER A 88 20.51 1.14 6.56
C SER A 88 20.79 2.63 6.75
N TRP A 89 22.05 3.03 6.82
CA TRP A 89 22.47 4.44 6.84
C TRP A 89 23.46 4.71 5.69
N SER A 90 23.52 5.97 5.26
CA SER A 90 24.32 6.42 4.12
C SER A 90 24.90 7.80 4.37
N ILE A 91 25.96 8.13 3.63
CA ILE A 91 26.50 9.48 3.52
C ILE A 91 26.36 9.91 2.06
N GLY A 92 25.68 11.03 1.84
CA GLY A 92 25.54 11.68 0.54
C GLY A 92 26.06 13.11 0.57
N TYR A 93 26.00 13.78 -0.57
CA TYR A 93 26.17 15.24 -0.61
C TYR A 93 24.81 15.92 -0.76
N ARG A 94 24.73 17.18 -0.33
CA ARG A 94 23.53 18.01 -0.44
C ARG A 94 23.83 19.27 -1.24
N GLY A 95 23.10 19.48 -2.32
CA GLY A 95 23.14 20.71 -3.12
C GLY A 95 22.73 20.50 -4.58
N ALA A 96 22.37 21.59 -5.26
CA ALA A 96 21.83 21.54 -6.62
C ALA A 96 22.90 21.19 -7.65
N ASN A 97 22.71 20.07 -8.37
CA ASN A 97 23.56 19.59 -9.49
C ASN A 97 25.06 19.45 -9.14
N ILE A 98 25.38 19.19 -7.88
CA ILE A 98 26.76 18.93 -7.45
C ILE A 98 27.18 17.56 -8.02
N LYS A 99 28.40 17.47 -8.56
CA LYS A 99 29.09 16.20 -8.80
C LYS A 99 30.11 15.99 -7.67
N PRO A 100 30.29 14.76 -7.17
CA PRO A 100 31.21 14.51 -6.08
C PRO A 100 32.65 14.81 -6.52
N SER A 101 33.26 15.84 -5.91
CA SER A 101 34.68 16.16 -6.11
C SER A 101 35.57 15.26 -5.25
N LYS A 102 36.88 15.22 -5.54
CA LYS A 102 37.84 14.44 -4.74
C LYS A 102 37.88 14.90 -3.29
N GLU A 103 37.78 16.21 -3.07
CA GLU A 103 37.78 16.85 -1.76
C GLU A 103 36.53 16.46 -0.98
N LEU A 104 35.36 16.48 -1.62
CA LEU A 104 34.10 16.09 -0.97
C LEU A 104 34.07 14.61 -0.59
N ILE A 105 34.64 13.73 -1.43
CA ILE A 105 34.81 12.30 -1.12
C ILE A 105 35.77 12.10 0.04
N ALA A 106 36.85 12.90 0.12
CA ALA A 106 37.80 12.85 1.24
C ALA A 106 37.13 13.30 2.55
N GLU A 107 36.37 14.40 2.52
CA GLU A 107 35.57 14.85 3.66
C GLU A 107 34.53 13.80 4.10
N ALA A 108 33.84 13.18 3.15
CA ALA A 108 32.89 12.10 3.44
C ALA A 108 33.58 10.87 4.05
N SER A 109 34.79 10.54 3.59
CA SER A 109 35.58 9.42 4.14
C SER A 109 36.02 9.71 5.56
N ALA A 110 36.51 10.93 5.83
CA ALA A 110 36.89 11.37 7.17
C ALA A 110 35.69 11.34 8.13
N LEU A 111 34.52 11.83 7.69
CA LEU A 111 33.29 11.78 8.47
C LEU A 111 32.84 10.33 8.75
N ARG A 112 32.89 9.46 7.74
CA ARG A 112 32.57 8.03 7.88
C ARG A 112 33.46 7.36 8.92
N ASP A 113 34.76 7.57 8.84
CA ASP A 113 35.72 6.91 9.71
C ASP A 113 35.57 7.39 11.16
N ALA A 114 35.36 8.71 11.36
CA ALA A 114 35.02 9.27 12.66
C ALA A 114 33.72 8.69 13.25
N LEU A 115 32.68 8.53 12.42
CA LEU A 115 31.42 7.91 12.84
C LEU A 115 31.59 6.44 13.24
N ILE A 116 32.38 5.69 12.48
CA ILE A 116 32.66 4.28 12.77
C ILE A 116 33.41 4.14 14.09
N GLU A 117 34.38 5.02 14.36
CA GLU A 117 35.12 5.02 15.63
C GLU A 117 34.20 5.26 16.83
N GLU A 118 33.31 6.25 16.76
CA GLU A 118 32.34 6.51 17.83
C GLU A 118 31.28 5.39 17.93
N ALA A 119 30.81 4.87 16.80
CA ALA A 119 29.84 3.77 16.77
C ALA A 119 30.36 2.49 17.42
N ARG A 120 31.67 2.21 17.34
CA ARG A 120 32.32 1.08 18.05
C ARG A 120 32.19 1.18 19.57
N LYS A 121 32.08 2.40 20.12
CA LYS A 121 31.93 2.63 21.56
C LYS A 121 30.48 2.45 22.02
N VAL A 122 29.52 2.50 21.09
CA VAL A 122 28.09 2.39 21.38
C VAL A 122 27.62 0.94 21.26
N HIS A 123 27.27 0.33 22.39
CA HIS A 123 26.68 -1.01 22.41
C HIS A 123 25.15 -0.94 22.42
N ILE A 124 24.52 -1.26 21.29
CA ILE A 124 23.08 -1.51 21.20
C ILE A 124 22.88 -2.93 20.66
N SER A 125 22.52 -3.86 21.54
CA SER A 125 22.22 -5.23 21.12
C SER A 125 20.91 -5.31 20.32
N LYS A 126 20.81 -6.25 19.37
CA LYS A 126 19.55 -6.56 18.68
C LYS A 126 18.41 -6.88 19.68
N LYS A 127 18.75 -7.47 20.83
CA LYS A 127 17.81 -7.76 21.94
C LYS A 127 17.28 -6.49 22.58
N GLN A 128 18.13 -5.47 22.80
CA GLN A 128 17.69 -4.15 23.27
C GLN A 128 16.79 -3.47 22.23
N ILE A 129 17.15 -3.47 20.95
CA ILE A 129 16.30 -2.90 19.88
C ILE A 129 14.92 -3.56 19.87
N LYS A 130 14.86 -4.90 19.94
CA LYS A 130 13.60 -5.64 20.01
C LYS A 130 12.79 -5.31 21.28
N LYS A 131 13.45 -5.21 22.44
CA LYS A 131 12.80 -4.88 23.72
C LYS A 131 12.34 -3.42 23.80
N SER A 132 13.02 -2.51 23.13
CA SER A 132 12.68 -1.09 23.04
C SER A 132 11.69 -0.78 21.92
N LYS A 133 11.11 -1.81 21.27
CA LYS A 133 10.12 -1.62 20.21
C LYS A 133 8.82 -1.08 20.82
N VAL A 134 8.61 0.23 20.67
CA VAL A 134 7.38 0.92 21.07
C VAL A 134 6.35 1.02 19.95
N GLY A 135 6.65 0.52 18.74
CA GLY A 135 5.80 0.73 17.57
C GLY A 135 6.41 0.17 16.28
N GLY A 136 5.91 0.64 15.15
CA GLY A 136 6.42 0.29 13.83
C GLY A 136 5.74 1.04 12.70
N ALA A 137 6.16 0.74 11.48
CA ALA A 137 5.49 1.16 10.25
C ALA A 137 5.16 -0.08 9.44
N ILE A 138 3.93 -0.18 8.94
CA ILE A 138 3.45 -1.28 8.09
C ILE A 138 3.32 -0.76 6.67
N LEU A 139 3.95 -1.43 5.70
CA LEU A 139 3.59 -1.24 4.30
C LEU A 139 2.17 -1.77 4.14
N ASN A 140 1.24 -0.88 3.83
CA ASN A 140 -0.18 -1.14 3.88
C ASN A 140 -0.63 -1.94 2.64
N PRO A 141 -0.94 -3.24 2.78
CA PRO A 141 -1.36 -4.04 1.64
C PRO A 141 -2.70 -3.55 1.06
N TYR A 142 -3.63 -3.05 1.90
CA TYR A 142 -4.90 -2.52 1.41
C TYR A 142 -4.68 -1.34 0.45
N ALA A 143 -3.95 -0.30 0.87
CA ALA A 143 -3.69 0.87 0.04
C ALA A 143 -2.89 0.50 -1.22
N LEU A 144 -1.87 -0.37 -1.09
CA LEU A 144 -1.07 -0.84 -2.21
C LEU A 144 -1.94 -1.52 -3.28
N TYR A 145 -2.83 -2.41 -2.88
CA TYR A 145 -3.67 -3.15 -3.81
C TYR A 145 -4.82 -2.30 -4.36
N CYS A 146 -5.38 -1.36 -3.60
CA CYS A 146 -6.33 -0.38 -4.15
C CYS A 146 -5.71 0.43 -5.30
N LEU A 147 -4.49 0.95 -5.10
CA LEU A 147 -3.75 1.68 -6.14
C LEU A 147 -3.43 0.79 -7.34
N THR A 148 -3.01 -0.47 -7.08
CA THR A 148 -2.72 -1.41 -8.16
C THR A 148 -3.98 -1.73 -8.98
N THR A 149 -5.15 -1.90 -8.34
CA THR A 149 -6.42 -2.06 -9.04
C THR A 149 -6.73 -0.84 -9.91
N GLU A 150 -6.56 0.36 -9.38
CA GLU A 150 -6.77 1.61 -10.12
C GLU A 150 -5.85 1.71 -11.34
N ASP A 151 -4.56 1.41 -11.19
CA ASP A 151 -3.60 1.39 -12.29
C ASP A 151 -3.97 0.40 -13.40
N LEU A 152 -4.44 -0.79 -13.02
CA LEU A 152 -4.89 -1.82 -13.97
C LEU A 152 -6.16 -1.39 -14.70
N MET A 153 -7.12 -0.80 -13.98
CA MET A 153 -8.36 -0.27 -14.56
C MET A 153 -8.09 0.91 -15.50
N ASN A 154 -7.20 1.83 -15.12
CA ASN A 154 -6.79 2.95 -15.95
C ASN A 154 -6.12 2.49 -17.26
N GLN A 155 -5.29 1.44 -17.19
CA GLN A 155 -4.71 0.82 -18.40
C GLN A 155 -5.79 0.14 -19.26
N ALA A 156 -6.71 -0.59 -18.64
CA ALA A 156 -7.81 -1.25 -19.35
C ALA A 156 -8.71 -0.24 -20.08
N ASN A 157 -9.07 0.86 -19.40
CA ASN A 157 -9.92 1.92 -19.95
C ASN A 157 -9.27 2.63 -21.13
N LYS A 158 -7.95 2.91 -21.07
CA LYS A 158 -7.20 3.46 -22.21
C LYS A 158 -7.29 2.55 -23.44
N ILE A 159 -7.08 1.25 -23.25
CA ILE A 159 -7.16 0.26 -24.34
C ILE A 159 -8.62 0.11 -24.83
N ALA A 160 -9.61 0.18 -23.94
CA ALA A 160 -11.02 0.12 -24.32
C ALA A 160 -11.43 1.29 -25.23
N GLU A 161 -10.95 2.49 -24.97
CA GLU A 161 -11.17 3.66 -25.84
C GLU A 161 -10.48 3.50 -27.21
N GLU A 162 -9.27 2.91 -27.25
CA GLU A 162 -8.63 2.54 -28.52
C GLU A 162 -9.43 1.49 -29.30
N ILE A 163 -10.07 0.53 -28.62
CA ILE A 163 -10.94 -0.44 -29.28
C ILE A 163 -12.16 0.24 -29.91
N LYS A 164 -12.79 1.20 -29.20
CA LYS A 164 -13.93 1.97 -29.72
C LYS A 164 -13.56 2.76 -30.99
N SER A 165 -12.34 3.27 -31.10
CA SER A 165 -11.89 3.95 -32.33
C SER A 165 -11.64 2.96 -33.47
N LEU A 166 -10.95 1.85 -33.20
CA LEU A 166 -10.67 0.80 -34.20
C LEU A 166 -11.94 0.17 -34.78
N GLN A 167 -13.00 0.01 -33.97
CA GLN A 167 -14.27 -0.58 -34.42
C GLN A 167 -15.07 0.32 -35.39
N LYS A 168 -14.76 1.61 -35.46
CA LYS A 168 -15.40 2.53 -36.43
C LYS A 168 -14.83 2.35 -37.84
N GLU A 169 -13.65 1.76 -37.95
CA GLU A 169 -12.98 1.51 -39.23
C GLU A 169 -13.50 0.19 -39.83
N LYS A 170 -13.97 0.22 -41.09
CA LYS A 170 -14.43 -0.98 -41.82
C LYS A 170 -13.24 -1.76 -42.42
N ASP A 171 -12.25 -2.06 -41.60
CA ASP A 171 -11.02 -2.76 -42.00
C ASP A 171 -10.85 -4.05 -41.19
N ILE A 172 -10.53 -5.15 -41.88
CA ILE A 172 -10.42 -6.48 -41.26
C ILE A 172 -9.19 -6.61 -40.36
N HIS A 173 -8.07 -5.97 -40.69
CA HIS A 173 -6.88 -5.94 -39.85
C HIS A 173 -7.16 -5.16 -38.57
N LYS A 174 -7.88 -4.04 -38.68
CA LYS A 174 -8.33 -3.24 -37.52
C LYS A 174 -9.28 -4.01 -36.61
N PHE A 175 -10.16 -4.82 -37.19
CA PHE A 175 -11.02 -5.74 -36.43
C PHE A 175 -10.21 -6.78 -35.64
N PHE A 176 -9.22 -7.43 -36.26
CA PHE A 176 -8.34 -8.37 -35.57
C PHE A 176 -7.48 -7.69 -34.49
N GLU A 177 -7.00 -6.48 -34.74
CA GLU A 177 -6.31 -5.65 -33.75
C GLU A 177 -7.21 -5.38 -32.53
N ALA A 178 -8.47 -4.99 -32.77
CA ALA A 178 -9.44 -4.73 -31.72
C ALA A 178 -9.75 -6.00 -30.89
N ILE A 179 -9.85 -7.18 -31.52
CA ILE A 179 -9.99 -8.46 -30.81
C ILE A 179 -8.78 -8.72 -29.91
N SER A 180 -7.57 -8.58 -30.44
CA SER A 180 -6.33 -8.79 -29.68
C SER A 180 -6.27 -7.88 -28.46
N LYS A 181 -6.53 -6.59 -28.64
CA LYS A 181 -6.61 -5.60 -27.54
C LYS A 181 -7.71 -5.95 -26.55
N SER A 182 -8.85 -6.45 -27.01
CA SER A 182 -9.95 -6.86 -26.12
C SER A 182 -9.56 -8.03 -25.21
N ARG A 183 -8.70 -8.95 -25.68
CA ARG A 183 -8.14 -10.02 -24.82
C ARG A 183 -7.21 -9.47 -23.73
N ILE A 184 -6.47 -8.40 -24.04
CA ILE A 184 -5.64 -7.69 -23.06
C ILE A 184 -6.54 -7.04 -22.00
N VAL A 185 -7.59 -6.33 -22.40
CA VAL A 185 -8.57 -5.74 -21.48
C VAL A 185 -9.21 -6.79 -20.57
N ALA A 186 -9.62 -7.94 -21.12
CA ALA A 186 -10.17 -9.03 -20.31
C ALA A 186 -9.17 -9.55 -19.27
N SER A 187 -7.89 -9.67 -19.64
CA SER A 187 -6.83 -10.07 -18.71
C SER A 187 -6.59 -9.03 -17.61
N LEU A 188 -6.60 -7.75 -17.97
CA LEU A 188 -6.48 -6.64 -17.01
C LEU A 188 -7.67 -6.60 -16.04
N TYR A 189 -8.90 -6.81 -16.50
CA TYR A 189 -10.07 -6.90 -15.63
C TYR A 189 -9.98 -8.07 -14.65
N ARG A 190 -9.56 -9.26 -15.09
CA ARG A 190 -9.32 -10.39 -14.17
C ARG A 190 -8.23 -10.07 -13.14
N ALA A 191 -7.14 -9.45 -13.56
CA ALA A 191 -6.07 -9.03 -12.66
C ALA A 191 -6.53 -7.96 -11.66
N ALA A 192 -7.29 -6.97 -12.12
CA ALA A 192 -7.86 -5.91 -11.28
C ALA A 192 -8.85 -6.48 -10.26
N PHE A 193 -9.75 -7.38 -10.68
CA PHE A 193 -10.68 -8.08 -9.79
C PHE A 193 -9.96 -8.85 -8.68
N MET A 194 -8.91 -9.59 -9.02
CA MET A 194 -8.10 -10.31 -8.04
C MET A 194 -7.33 -9.38 -7.12
N THR A 195 -6.84 -8.25 -7.64
CA THR A 195 -6.15 -7.25 -6.84
C THR A 195 -7.11 -6.56 -5.86
N THR A 196 -8.36 -6.31 -6.25
CA THR A 196 -9.42 -5.85 -5.33
C THR A 196 -9.70 -6.86 -4.23
N PHE A 197 -9.66 -8.16 -4.53
CA PHE A 197 -9.75 -9.17 -3.49
C PHE A 197 -8.55 -9.11 -2.53
N LEU A 198 -7.34 -8.90 -3.05
CA LEU A 198 -6.15 -8.75 -2.21
C LEU A 198 -6.21 -7.48 -1.35
N SER A 199 -6.87 -6.41 -1.79
CA SER A 199 -7.08 -5.23 -0.95
C SER A 199 -8.02 -5.53 0.21
N LEU A 200 -9.12 -6.27 -0.01
CA LEU A 200 -10.02 -6.76 1.04
C LEU A 200 -9.25 -7.55 2.13
N GLU A 201 -8.49 -8.57 1.69
CA GLU A 201 -7.70 -9.39 2.61
C GLU A 201 -6.58 -8.58 3.29
N GLY A 202 -5.96 -7.66 2.55
CA GLY A 202 -4.97 -6.72 3.06
C GLY A 202 -5.51 -5.84 4.18
N PHE A 203 -6.75 -5.34 4.03
CA PHE A 203 -7.39 -4.50 5.04
C PHE A 203 -7.68 -5.29 6.32
N ILE A 204 -8.27 -6.48 6.19
CA ILE A 204 -8.55 -7.36 7.33
C ILE A 204 -7.25 -7.72 8.06
N ASN A 205 -6.20 -8.10 7.32
CA ASN A 205 -4.91 -8.41 7.92
C ASN A 205 -4.25 -7.18 8.56
N LEU A 206 -4.44 -5.97 8.02
CA LEU A 206 -3.98 -4.73 8.63
C LEU A 206 -4.67 -4.52 9.99
N VAL A 207 -5.99 -4.68 10.06
CA VAL A 207 -6.77 -4.56 11.30
C VAL A 207 -6.27 -5.56 12.34
N TYR A 208 -6.16 -6.84 12.00
CA TYR A 208 -5.64 -7.86 12.92
C TYR A 208 -4.19 -7.55 13.34
N THR A 209 -3.34 -7.08 12.44
CA THR A 209 -1.96 -6.74 12.80
C THR A 209 -1.92 -5.63 13.86
N LEU A 210 -2.68 -4.56 13.64
CA LEU A 210 -2.71 -3.37 14.48
C LEU A 210 -3.43 -3.63 15.81
N PHE A 211 -4.62 -4.22 15.76
CA PHE A 211 -5.58 -4.25 16.86
C PHE A 211 -5.74 -5.63 17.53
N LEU A 212 -5.04 -6.69 17.10
CA LEU A 212 -5.12 -7.99 17.79
C LEU A 212 -4.79 -7.88 19.29
N LYS A 213 -5.66 -8.43 20.13
CA LYS A 213 -5.49 -8.44 21.59
C LYS A 213 -4.20 -9.17 21.97
N ASP A 214 -3.48 -8.66 22.95
CA ASP A 214 -2.17 -9.19 23.34
C ASP A 214 -2.20 -10.67 23.77
N ARG A 215 -3.31 -11.15 24.32
CA ARG A 215 -3.48 -12.58 24.66
C ARG A 215 -3.35 -13.52 23.45
N TYR A 216 -3.57 -13.01 22.24
CA TYR A 216 -3.44 -13.76 20.98
C TYR A 216 -2.11 -13.52 20.26
N ARG A 217 -1.23 -12.66 20.79
CA ARG A 217 0.09 -12.35 20.23
C ARG A 217 1.15 -13.35 20.65
N ASN A 218 0.95 -14.59 20.24
CA ASN A 218 1.91 -15.68 20.39
C ASN A 218 1.89 -16.56 19.15
N ASP A 219 2.97 -17.32 18.94
CA ASP A 219 3.19 -18.06 17.71
C ASP A 219 2.06 -19.02 17.35
N ILE A 220 1.38 -19.61 18.35
CA ILE A 220 0.28 -20.57 18.14
C ILE A 220 -0.94 -19.84 17.58
N PHE A 221 -1.41 -18.80 18.28
CA PHE A 221 -2.61 -18.07 17.87
C PHE A 221 -2.36 -17.24 16.61
N GLU A 222 -1.19 -16.62 16.47
CA GLU A 222 -0.86 -15.89 15.24
C GLU A 222 -0.80 -16.83 14.03
N LYS A 223 -0.25 -18.05 14.18
CA LYS A 223 -0.24 -19.04 13.09
C LYS A 223 -1.67 -19.50 12.74
N ARG A 224 -2.51 -19.76 13.75
CA ARG A 224 -3.91 -20.12 13.53
C ARG A 224 -4.65 -18.99 12.80
N LEU A 225 -4.58 -17.76 13.32
CA LEU A 225 -5.24 -16.60 12.73
C LEU A 225 -4.74 -16.30 11.31
N ARG A 226 -3.46 -16.52 10.99
CA ARG A 226 -2.98 -16.38 9.61
C ARG A 226 -3.72 -17.31 8.64
N ASN A 227 -4.04 -18.53 9.06
CA ASN A 227 -4.70 -19.55 8.24
C ASN A 227 -6.23 -19.56 8.37
N GLU A 228 -6.79 -18.73 9.26
CA GLU A 228 -8.22 -18.70 9.52
C GLU A 228 -9.00 -18.19 8.30
N MET A 229 -10.19 -18.75 8.07
CA MET A 229 -11.02 -18.37 6.93
C MET A 229 -11.43 -16.90 7.01
N LEU A 230 -11.39 -16.20 5.87
CA LEU A 230 -11.70 -14.77 5.82
C LEU A 230 -13.10 -14.41 6.35
N PRO A 231 -14.17 -15.18 6.09
CA PRO A 231 -15.49 -14.92 6.66
C PRO A 231 -15.48 -14.94 8.21
N ILE A 232 -14.77 -15.90 8.80
CA ILE A 232 -14.62 -16.01 10.27
C ILE A 232 -13.87 -14.79 10.80
N LYS A 233 -12.78 -14.37 10.13
CA LYS A 233 -12.04 -13.17 10.53
C LYS A 233 -12.90 -11.90 10.52
N ILE A 234 -13.82 -11.79 9.57
CA ILE A 234 -14.74 -10.65 9.46
C ILE A 234 -15.74 -10.67 10.62
N LEU A 235 -16.38 -11.81 10.87
CA LEU A 235 -17.40 -11.95 11.91
C LEU A 235 -16.85 -11.88 13.33
N GLU A 236 -15.64 -12.40 13.58
CA GLU A 236 -15.03 -12.47 14.92
C GLU A 236 -14.01 -11.34 15.18
N MET A 237 -14.05 -10.28 14.39
CA MET A 237 -13.06 -9.20 14.46
C MET A 237 -13.03 -8.52 15.85
N ASP A 238 -14.18 -8.25 16.44
CA ASP A 238 -14.34 -7.68 17.79
C ASP A 238 -13.90 -8.66 18.91
N VAL A 239 -14.00 -9.96 18.65
CA VAL A 239 -13.55 -11.01 19.58
C VAL A 239 -12.03 -11.04 19.65
N TYR A 240 -11.34 -11.04 18.51
CA TYR A 240 -9.88 -11.11 18.45
C TYR A 240 -9.19 -9.76 18.64
N CYS A 241 -9.76 -8.68 18.13
CA CYS A 241 -9.18 -7.34 18.16
C CYS A 241 -9.71 -6.51 19.34
N HIS A 242 -8.88 -5.61 19.86
CA HIS A 242 -9.30 -4.58 20.79
C HIS A 242 -9.82 -3.36 20.03
N SER A 243 -10.38 -2.39 20.77
CA SER A 243 -10.89 -1.13 20.21
C SER A 243 -12.06 -1.30 19.23
N PHE A 244 -12.94 -2.27 19.50
CA PHE A 244 -14.25 -2.42 18.87
C PHE A 244 -15.33 -2.31 19.97
N ASP A 245 -16.35 -1.50 19.72
CA ASP A 245 -17.48 -1.34 20.64
C ASP A 245 -18.57 -2.40 20.39
N HIS A 246 -18.63 -2.91 19.17
CA HIS A 246 -19.54 -3.96 18.73
C HIS A 246 -18.96 -4.71 17.52
N PRO A 247 -19.53 -5.87 17.13
CA PRO A 247 -19.15 -6.55 15.89
C PRO A 247 -19.36 -5.66 14.66
N PRO A 248 -18.46 -5.68 13.67
CA PRO A 248 -18.60 -4.86 12.45
C PRO A 248 -19.70 -5.38 11.51
N LEU A 249 -19.92 -6.70 11.49
CA LEU A 249 -20.92 -7.38 10.67
C LEU A 249 -21.49 -8.57 11.43
N LYS A 250 -22.71 -8.97 11.06
CA LYS A 250 -23.37 -10.20 11.50
C LYS A 250 -23.63 -11.11 10.30
N GLU A 251 -23.82 -12.40 10.56
CA GLU A 251 -24.02 -13.41 9.53
C GLU A 251 -25.26 -13.13 8.64
N GLN A 252 -26.31 -12.57 9.23
CA GLN A 252 -27.54 -12.21 8.55
C GLN A 252 -27.46 -10.90 7.73
N ASP A 253 -26.36 -10.15 7.82
CA ASP A 253 -26.25 -8.87 7.12
C ASP A 253 -26.07 -9.12 5.62
N GLU A 254 -26.84 -8.40 4.79
CA GLU A 254 -26.76 -8.53 3.32
C GLU A 254 -25.36 -8.23 2.79
N LEU A 255 -24.68 -7.24 3.38
CA LEU A 255 -23.29 -6.92 3.05
C LEU A 255 -22.35 -8.11 3.30
N PHE A 256 -22.57 -8.86 4.38
CA PHE A 256 -21.78 -10.07 4.65
C PHE A 256 -22.03 -11.16 3.61
N ALA A 257 -23.30 -11.37 3.22
CA ALA A 257 -23.65 -12.32 2.16
C ALA A 257 -23.01 -11.94 0.80
N ALA A 258 -22.93 -10.65 0.47
CA ALA A 258 -22.24 -10.16 -0.72
C ALA A 258 -20.72 -10.36 -0.64
N LEU A 259 -20.10 -10.09 0.52
CA LEU A 259 -18.68 -10.37 0.74
C LEU A 259 -18.38 -11.87 0.63
N GLN A 260 -19.25 -12.73 1.17
CA GLN A 260 -19.12 -14.18 1.05
C GLN A 260 -19.20 -14.64 -0.41
N HIS A 261 -20.11 -14.07 -1.20
CA HIS A 261 -20.19 -14.33 -2.64
C HIS A 261 -18.88 -13.94 -3.34
N PHE A 262 -18.34 -12.75 -3.05
CA PHE A 262 -17.06 -12.31 -3.60
C PHE A 262 -15.88 -13.23 -3.21
N ILE A 263 -15.83 -13.69 -1.95
CA ILE A 263 -14.84 -14.66 -1.47
C ILE A 263 -14.96 -16.00 -2.19
N ASN A 264 -16.19 -16.48 -2.43
CA ASN A 264 -16.43 -17.74 -3.13
C ASN A 264 -15.96 -17.67 -4.58
N ILE A 265 -16.22 -16.56 -5.29
CA ILE A 265 -15.71 -16.36 -6.65
C ILE A 265 -14.19 -16.39 -6.67
N ARG A 266 -13.53 -15.71 -5.72
CA ARG A 266 -12.07 -15.79 -5.58
C ARG A 266 -11.60 -17.23 -5.38
N ASN A 267 -12.27 -18.02 -4.55
CA ASN A 267 -11.84 -19.38 -4.26
C ASN A 267 -11.95 -20.27 -5.50
N LEU A 268 -13.03 -20.11 -6.28
CA LEU A 268 -13.17 -20.77 -7.58
C LEU A 268 -11.98 -20.43 -8.49
N PHE A 269 -11.62 -19.15 -8.57
CA PHE A 269 -10.54 -18.69 -9.43
C PHE A 269 -9.14 -19.14 -8.96
N LEU A 270 -8.77 -18.89 -7.70
CA LEU A 270 -7.43 -19.20 -7.19
C LEU A 270 -7.13 -20.70 -7.14
N HIS A 271 -8.14 -21.52 -6.88
CA HIS A 271 -7.96 -22.98 -6.85
C HIS A 271 -8.20 -23.63 -8.21
N ALA A 272 -8.46 -22.85 -9.26
CA ALA A 272 -8.78 -23.33 -10.60
C ALA A 272 -9.91 -24.39 -10.59
N ASN A 273 -10.90 -24.19 -9.72
CA ASN A 273 -12.07 -25.07 -9.67
C ASN A 273 -12.92 -24.81 -10.92
N ILE A 274 -13.39 -25.88 -11.55
CA ILE A 274 -14.37 -25.78 -12.64
C ILE A 274 -15.70 -25.37 -12.00
N SER A 275 -16.23 -24.20 -12.39
CA SER A 275 -17.56 -23.77 -11.99
C SER A 275 -18.60 -24.19 -13.02
N ASP A 276 -19.86 -24.29 -12.61
CA ASP A 276 -20.99 -24.58 -13.51
C ASP A 276 -21.04 -23.58 -14.67
N ALA A 277 -20.64 -22.33 -14.42
CA ALA A 277 -20.54 -21.30 -15.45
C ALA A 277 -19.49 -21.63 -16.54
N MET A 278 -18.46 -22.40 -16.21
CA MET A 278 -17.43 -22.84 -17.15
C MET A 278 -17.86 -24.06 -17.95
N GLU A 279 -18.84 -24.82 -17.47
CA GLU A 279 -19.35 -26.01 -18.13
C GLU A 279 -20.24 -25.67 -19.34
N ALA A 280 -20.17 -26.52 -20.35
CA ALA A 280 -21.10 -26.53 -21.46
C ALA A 280 -21.67 -27.93 -21.58
N HIS A 281 -22.99 -28.03 -21.74
CA HIS A 281 -23.68 -29.29 -21.84
C HIS A 281 -23.88 -29.68 -23.31
N LEU A 282 -23.57 -30.93 -23.64
CA LEU A 282 -23.92 -31.51 -24.93
C LEU A 282 -25.32 -32.13 -24.82
N VAL A 283 -26.28 -31.53 -25.50
CA VAL A 283 -27.67 -31.99 -25.52
C VAL A 283 -27.97 -32.59 -26.89
N LYS A 284 -28.52 -33.81 -26.90
CA LYS A 284 -28.97 -34.47 -28.13
C LYS A 284 -30.41 -34.03 -28.42
N LEU A 285 -30.61 -33.30 -29.51
CA LEU A 285 -31.92 -32.83 -29.99
C LEU A 285 -32.17 -33.40 -31.39
N ASP A 286 -33.17 -34.27 -31.54
CA ASP A 286 -33.59 -34.87 -32.82
C ASP A 286 -32.46 -35.44 -33.68
N GLY A 287 -31.45 -36.04 -33.03
CA GLY A 287 -30.28 -36.63 -33.71
C GLY A 287 -29.09 -35.69 -33.87
N TYR A 288 -29.24 -34.40 -33.60
CA TYR A 288 -28.16 -33.42 -33.56
C TYR A 288 -27.55 -33.33 -32.16
N LEU A 289 -26.25 -33.07 -32.08
CA LEU A 289 -25.57 -32.71 -30.85
C LEU A 289 -25.44 -31.18 -30.80
N VAL A 290 -26.08 -30.57 -29.81
CA VAL A 290 -26.05 -29.12 -29.60
C VAL A 290 -25.29 -28.83 -28.31
N VAL A 291 -24.34 -27.91 -28.35
CA VAL A 291 -23.68 -27.38 -27.16
C VAL A 291 -24.55 -26.26 -26.59
N THR A 292 -25.00 -26.41 -25.36
CA THR A 292 -25.72 -25.37 -24.61
C THR A 292 -24.96 -24.99 -23.35
N ARG A 293 -25.19 -23.79 -22.85
CA ARG A 293 -24.68 -23.33 -21.55
C ARG A 293 -25.83 -22.77 -20.75
N SER A 294 -25.80 -23.04 -19.46
CA SER A 294 -26.70 -22.36 -18.53
C SER A 294 -26.36 -20.88 -18.48
N GLU A 295 -27.37 -20.03 -18.31
CA GLU A 295 -27.13 -18.62 -18.00
C GLU A 295 -26.38 -18.53 -16.67
N VAL A 296 -25.35 -17.67 -16.64
CA VAL A 296 -24.57 -17.44 -15.44
C VAL A 296 -25.33 -16.44 -14.58
N GLU A 297 -25.74 -16.86 -13.38
CA GLU A 297 -26.40 -15.98 -12.43
C GLU A 297 -25.42 -14.90 -11.93
N GLU A 298 -25.80 -13.63 -12.09
CA GLU A 298 -25.09 -12.49 -11.50
C GLU A 298 -25.71 -12.17 -10.14
N LYS A 299 -24.98 -12.44 -9.06
CA LYS A 299 -25.43 -12.14 -7.70
C LYS A 299 -24.72 -10.89 -7.18
N TYR A 300 -25.49 -9.98 -6.56
CA TYR A 300 -24.97 -8.69 -6.06
C TYR A 300 -24.24 -7.86 -7.13
N GLY A 301 -24.62 -8.00 -8.40
CA GLY A 301 -23.96 -7.28 -9.50
C GLY A 301 -22.54 -7.77 -9.81
N ILE A 302 -22.16 -8.98 -9.36
CA ILE A 302 -20.86 -9.60 -9.62
C ILE A 302 -21.05 -11.01 -10.21
N THR A 303 -20.57 -11.21 -11.44
CA THR A 303 -20.61 -12.51 -12.12
C THR A 303 -19.65 -13.53 -11.50
N SER A 304 -20.06 -14.79 -11.44
CA SER A 304 -19.18 -15.92 -11.10
C SER A 304 -18.37 -16.43 -12.29
N ASP A 305 -18.68 -15.99 -13.52
CA ASP A 305 -17.92 -16.32 -14.72
C ASP A 305 -16.79 -15.32 -14.96
N MET A 306 -15.59 -15.72 -14.60
CA MET A 306 -14.36 -14.93 -14.78
C MET A 306 -14.06 -14.59 -16.25
N ARG A 307 -14.67 -15.28 -17.22
CA ARG A 307 -14.54 -14.94 -18.64
C ARG A 307 -15.27 -13.65 -18.98
N ASN A 308 -16.35 -13.36 -18.26
CA ASN A 308 -17.29 -12.27 -18.51
C ASN A 308 -17.09 -11.08 -17.57
N LEU A 309 -15.95 -10.99 -16.85
CA LEU A 309 -15.63 -9.82 -16.05
C LEU A 309 -15.54 -8.56 -16.93
N THR A 310 -16.06 -7.46 -16.39
CA THR A 310 -16.16 -6.13 -17.01
C THR A 310 -15.75 -5.09 -15.98
N ASN A 311 -15.49 -3.85 -16.40
CA ASN A 311 -15.20 -2.75 -15.47
C ASN A 311 -16.27 -2.61 -14.38
N ALA A 312 -17.56 -2.78 -14.74
CA ALA A 312 -18.68 -2.72 -13.81
C ALA A 312 -18.51 -3.66 -12.60
N HIS A 313 -18.08 -4.90 -12.86
CA HIS A 313 -17.84 -5.90 -11.82
C HIS A 313 -16.69 -5.50 -10.88
N ILE A 314 -15.60 -4.92 -11.41
CA ILE A 314 -14.46 -4.45 -10.60
C ILE A 314 -14.87 -3.24 -9.75
N ILE A 315 -15.64 -2.31 -10.31
CA ILE A 315 -16.14 -1.13 -9.59
C ILE A 315 -17.02 -1.55 -8.42
N ARG A 316 -17.96 -2.47 -8.65
CA ARG A 316 -18.82 -3.01 -7.59
C ARG A 316 -18.04 -3.79 -6.54
N ALA A 317 -17.03 -4.56 -6.94
CA ALA A 317 -16.13 -5.21 -5.99
C ALA A 317 -15.37 -4.17 -5.13
N ASN A 318 -14.86 -3.09 -5.72
CA ASN A 318 -14.21 -2.00 -4.97
C ASN A 318 -15.19 -1.30 -4.01
N LYS A 319 -16.42 -1.00 -4.46
CA LYS A 319 -17.47 -0.44 -3.60
C LYS A 319 -17.80 -1.38 -2.44
N LEU A 320 -17.86 -2.69 -2.70
CA LEU A 320 -18.09 -3.70 -1.66
C LEU A 320 -16.99 -3.71 -0.59
N VAL A 321 -15.71 -3.64 -1.02
CA VAL A 321 -14.58 -3.53 -0.07
C VAL A 321 -14.65 -2.23 0.73
N ARG A 322 -14.96 -1.10 0.09
CA ARG A 322 -15.12 0.19 0.78
C ARG A 322 -16.25 0.14 1.82
N LYS A 323 -17.40 -0.44 1.49
CA LYS A 323 -18.50 -0.61 2.45
C LYS A 323 -18.10 -1.45 3.66
N LEU A 324 -17.30 -2.50 3.49
CA LEU A 324 -16.72 -3.24 4.63
C LEU A 324 -15.79 -2.34 5.46
N VAL A 325 -14.88 -1.60 4.81
CA VAL A 325 -13.95 -0.68 5.51
C VAL A 325 -14.72 0.29 6.38
N VAL A 326 -15.76 0.91 5.83
CA VAL A 326 -16.64 1.84 6.56
C VAL A 326 -17.34 1.13 7.72
N LYS A 327 -17.89 -0.09 7.53
CA LYS A 327 -18.49 -0.86 8.63
C LYS A 327 -17.52 -1.17 9.75
N VAL A 328 -16.29 -1.55 9.41
CA VAL A 328 -15.24 -1.79 10.39
C VAL A 328 -14.92 -0.50 11.16
N LEU A 329 -14.74 0.63 10.47
CA LEU A 329 -14.48 1.92 11.11
C LEU A 329 -15.63 2.33 12.05
N GLN A 330 -16.88 2.22 11.59
CA GLN A 330 -18.07 2.54 12.40
C GLN A 330 -18.14 1.71 13.69
N ALA A 331 -17.66 0.46 13.66
CA ALA A 331 -17.66 -0.44 14.81
C ALA A 331 -16.47 -0.24 15.78
N MET A 332 -15.43 0.48 15.35
CA MET A 332 -14.27 0.76 16.19
C MET A 332 -14.57 1.82 17.23
N ALA A 333 -13.89 1.73 18.37
CA ALA A 333 -13.98 2.72 19.44
C ALA A 333 -13.54 4.11 18.96
N GLU A 334 -14.23 5.15 19.40
CA GLU A 334 -14.04 6.55 18.96
C GLU A 334 -12.57 7.00 19.06
N GLU A 335 -11.89 6.60 20.14
CA GLU A 335 -10.48 6.93 20.43
C GLU A 335 -9.50 6.51 19.33
N VAL A 336 -9.81 5.49 18.54
CA VAL A 336 -8.96 5.01 17.44
C VAL A 336 -9.61 5.16 16.07
N ARG A 337 -10.95 5.32 16.02
CA ARG A 337 -11.73 5.40 14.78
C ARG A 337 -11.22 6.52 13.88
N TYR A 338 -11.18 7.76 14.38
CA TYR A 338 -10.76 8.92 13.59
C TYR A 338 -9.32 8.81 13.10
N PRO A 339 -8.32 8.55 13.97
CA PRO A 339 -6.95 8.40 13.50
C PRO A 339 -6.78 7.26 12.48
N PHE A 340 -7.50 6.15 12.67
CA PHE A 340 -7.42 5.02 11.75
C PHE A 340 -8.11 5.30 10.42
N ALA A 341 -9.25 6.00 10.42
CA ALA A 341 -9.95 6.48 9.21
C ALA A 341 -9.07 7.37 8.32
N ILE A 342 -8.06 8.03 8.90
CA ILE A 342 -7.05 8.77 8.12
C ILE A 342 -6.01 7.78 7.58
N VAL A 343 -5.32 7.07 8.48
CA VAL A 343 -4.11 6.34 8.09
C VAL A 343 -4.36 5.03 7.33
N HIS A 344 -5.55 4.44 7.39
CA HIS A 344 -5.82 3.18 6.70
C HIS A 344 -5.68 3.30 5.17
N SER A 345 -5.71 4.51 4.62
CA SER A 345 -5.50 4.80 3.20
C SER A 345 -4.02 5.09 2.86
N HIS A 346 -3.17 5.32 3.85
CA HIS A 346 -1.75 5.63 3.63
C HIS A 346 -0.96 4.39 3.22
N MET A 347 0.02 4.57 2.33
CA MET A 347 0.94 3.50 1.92
C MET A 347 1.75 2.94 3.10
N TRP A 348 2.11 3.80 4.06
CA TRP A 348 2.78 3.40 5.31
C TRP A 348 1.90 3.78 6.50
N VAL A 349 1.54 2.79 7.30
CA VAL A 349 0.79 2.99 8.55
C VAL A 349 1.77 2.96 9.71
N GLU A 350 2.15 4.14 10.19
CA GLU A 350 2.94 4.32 11.40
C GLU A 350 2.07 4.13 12.65
N TYR A 351 2.56 3.38 13.64
CA TYR A 351 1.83 3.16 14.89
C TYR A 351 2.78 3.04 16.09
N VAL A 352 2.24 3.37 17.26
CA VAL A 352 2.90 3.27 18.57
C VAL A 352 1.99 2.52 19.54
N ARG A 353 2.56 1.64 20.35
CA ARG A 353 1.91 0.93 21.46
C ARG A 353 2.49 1.40 22.77
N LYS A 354 1.71 2.18 23.52
CA LYS A 354 2.15 2.72 24.82
C LYS A 354 1.95 1.71 25.95
N LYS A 355 0.87 0.92 25.88
CA LYS A 355 0.49 -0.12 26.85
C LYS A 355 -0.19 -1.30 26.13
N PRO A 356 -0.36 -2.45 26.80
CA PRO A 356 -1.12 -3.57 26.26
C PRO A 356 -2.48 -3.16 25.70
N ASN A 357 -2.84 -3.70 24.54
CA ASN A 357 -4.09 -3.38 23.83
C ASN A 357 -4.34 -1.88 23.60
N SER A 358 -3.29 -1.10 23.38
CA SER A 358 -3.42 0.31 22.99
C SER A 358 -2.60 0.57 21.75
N ILE A 359 -3.17 1.41 20.87
CA ILE A 359 -2.49 1.87 19.68
C ILE A 359 -2.72 3.36 19.48
N TYR A 360 -1.69 4.03 19.00
CA TYR A 360 -1.70 5.44 18.67
C TYR A 360 -1.03 5.63 17.31
N PHE A 361 -1.61 6.49 16.48
CA PHE A 361 -1.07 6.82 15.16
C PHE A 361 -0.46 8.22 15.22
N PRO A 362 0.86 8.37 14.99
CA PRO A 362 1.55 9.65 15.06
C PRO A 362 1.25 10.49 13.81
N LEU A 363 0.05 11.08 13.77
CA LEU A 363 -0.36 12.00 12.70
C LEU A 363 0.47 13.29 12.77
N ARG A 364 1.06 13.69 11.64
CA ARG A 364 1.73 15.00 11.50
C ARG A 364 0.71 16.04 11.04
N GLY A 365 0.97 17.32 11.25
CA GLY A 365 0.03 18.40 10.88
C GLY A 365 -0.46 18.37 9.42
N LYS A 366 0.37 17.84 8.50
CA LYS A 366 0.00 17.64 7.09
C LYS A 366 -0.91 16.44 6.82
N ASP A 367 -1.00 15.51 7.77
CA ASP A 367 -1.79 14.29 7.67
C ASP A 367 -3.22 14.52 8.21
N TYR A 368 -3.47 15.66 8.87
CA TYR A 368 -4.82 16.03 9.29
C TYR A 368 -5.66 16.42 8.08
N VAL A 369 -6.65 15.59 7.79
CA VAL A 369 -7.75 15.92 6.89
C VAL A 369 -8.85 16.66 7.69
N PRO A 370 -9.62 17.56 7.06
CA PRO A 370 -10.75 18.21 7.73
C PRO A 370 -11.71 17.17 8.31
N ASP A 371 -12.24 17.41 9.51
CA ASP A 371 -13.19 16.50 10.17
C ASP A 371 -14.39 16.18 9.26
N SER A 372 -14.85 17.15 8.47
CA SER A 372 -15.93 16.96 7.49
C SER A 372 -15.63 15.89 6.44
N MET A 373 -14.35 15.70 6.07
CA MET A 373 -13.94 14.66 5.13
C MET A 373 -13.94 13.29 5.81
N ILE A 374 -13.54 13.21 7.07
CA ILE A 374 -13.59 11.96 7.85
C ILE A 374 -15.04 11.56 8.09
N GLU A 375 -15.88 12.51 8.50
CA GLU A 375 -17.32 12.31 8.67
C GLU A 375 -17.98 11.86 7.37
N SER A 376 -17.57 12.39 6.21
CA SER A 376 -18.08 11.91 4.92
C SER A 376 -17.78 10.42 4.70
N ILE A 377 -16.57 9.96 5.06
CA ILE A 377 -16.19 8.53 4.98
C ILE A 377 -17.01 7.70 5.98
N LEU A 378 -17.10 8.17 7.23
CA LEU A 378 -17.79 7.44 8.31
C LEU A 378 -19.31 7.38 8.11
N ASN A 379 -19.89 8.33 7.39
CA ASN A 379 -21.31 8.38 7.06
C ASN A 379 -21.63 7.79 5.67
N GLU A 380 -20.65 7.23 4.96
CA GLU A 380 -20.88 6.54 3.71
C GLU A 380 -21.82 5.35 3.94
N SER A 381 -22.82 5.20 3.05
CA SER A 381 -23.79 4.11 3.16
C SER A 381 -23.09 2.76 3.05
N THR A 382 -23.42 1.86 3.97
CA THR A 382 -22.90 0.49 4.02
C THR A 382 -23.87 -0.52 3.42
N GLU A 383 -25.06 -0.08 2.99
CA GLU A 383 -26.09 -0.92 2.39
C GLU A 383 -25.82 -1.14 0.90
N LEU A 384 -26.38 -2.20 0.31
CA LEU A 384 -26.34 -2.43 -1.13
C LEU A 384 -27.45 -1.64 -1.82
N ASP A 385 -27.33 -0.32 -1.74
CA ASP A 385 -28.30 0.65 -2.23
C ASP A 385 -28.15 0.94 -3.73
N LYS A 386 -28.92 1.93 -4.23
CA LYS A 386 -28.84 2.34 -5.64
C LYS A 386 -27.46 2.83 -6.04
N ASP A 387 -26.73 3.50 -5.15
CA ASP A 387 -25.36 3.93 -5.42
C ASP A 387 -24.43 2.74 -5.60
N TYR A 388 -24.60 1.66 -4.83
CA TYR A 388 -23.82 0.44 -5.03
C TYR A 388 -23.91 -0.10 -6.47
N PHE A 389 -25.12 -0.15 -7.03
CA PHE A 389 -25.36 -0.69 -8.37
C PHE A 389 -25.03 0.27 -9.50
N ASP A 390 -25.03 1.59 -9.22
CA ASP A 390 -24.58 2.61 -10.16
C ASP A 390 -23.05 2.60 -10.27
N ILE A 391 -22.55 2.29 -11.46
CA ILE A 391 -21.11 2.25 -11.73
C ILE A 391 -20.55 3.62 -12.16
N GLY A 392 -21.41 4.59 -12.45
CA GLY A 392 -21.02 5.95 -12.85
C GLY A 392 -20.34 6.07 -14.22
N GLU A 393 -20.17 4.97 -14.95
CA GLU A 393 -19.52 4.92 -16.26
C GLU A 393 -20.14 3.85 -17.19
N GLU A 394 -19.76 3.86 -18.47
CA GLU A 394 -20.24 2.88 -19.45
C GLU A 394 -19.60 1.50 -19.20
N GLU A 395 -20.41 0.44 -19.18
CA GLU A 395 -19.89 -0.92 -19.07
C GLU A 395 -19.21 -1.36 -20.38
N PHE A 396 -17.93 -1.70 -20.30
CA PHE A 396 -17.19 -2.31 -21.40
C PHE A 396 -17.15 -3.82 -21.27
N LYS A 397 -17.77 -4.52 -22.23
CA LYS A 397 -17.77 -5.98 -22.35
C LYS A 397 -16.67 -6.43 -23.31
N PRO A 398 -15.61 -7.13 -22.85
CA PRO A 398 -14.60 -7.68 -23.75
C PRO A 398 -15.23 -8.64 -24.78
N MET A 399 -14.71 -8.64 -26.02
CA MET A 399 -15.24 -9.39 -27.16
C MET A 399 -15.06 -10.93 -27.05
N PHE A 400 -14.60 -11.43 -25.91
CA PHE A 400 -14.32 -12.85 -25.67
C PHE A 400 -15.57 -13.74 -25.82
N SER A 401 -16.77 -13.18 -25.58
CA SER A 401 -18.04 -13.92 -25.56
C SER A 401 -18.71 -14.11 -26.92
N LYS A 402 -18.24 -13.44 -28.00
CA LYS A 402 -18.93 -13.45 -29.31
C LYS A 402 -18.26 -14.31 -30.38
N ILE A 403 -17.07 -14.86 -30.11
CA ILE A 403 -16.23 -15.53 -31.12
C ILE A 403 -16.16 -17.06 -30.91
N LEU A 404 -16.73 -17.59 -29.82
CA LEU A 404 -16.88 -19.02 -29.59
C LEU A 404 -18.29 -19.49 -29.89
#